data_AF-A0A1H0E141-F1
#
_entry.id   AF-A0A1H0E141-F1
#
_cell.length_a   1.000
_cell.length_b   1.000
_cell.length_c   1.000
_cell.angle_alpha   90.00
_cell.angle_beta   90.00
_cell.angle_gamma   90.00
#
_symmetry.space_group_name_H-M   'P 1'
#
loop_
_entity.id
_entity.type
_entity.pdbx_description
1 polymer ?
#
loop_
_entity_poly.entity_id
_entity_poly.type
_entity_poly.pdbx_seq_one_letter_code
_entity_poly.pdbx_strand_id
1 'polypeptide(L)'
;MEAPLEGSLFEVPAEHGVRVGGSRNSYIDAPAATATQSELLQVLVGGPLFFFYREMLDDAGRLIYVGRRHIAAARRRFNYDIASLSAVHPAGQYVHDDTCCVARRIGGEGPALWLG
;
A
#
# COMPACT_ATOMS: atom_id res chain seq x y z
N MET A 1 11.64 -4.69 -23.62
CA MET A 1 11.69 -3.24 -23.43
C MET A 1 11.65 -3.04 -21.93
N GLU A 2 12.73 -2.60 -21.30
CA GLU A 2 12.74 -2.35 -19.86
C GLU A 2 12.04 -1.00 -19.61
N ALA A 3 10.94 -1.02 -18.88
CA ALA A 3 10.27 0.21 -18.48
C ALA A 3 11.13 0.90 -17.39
N PRO A 4 11.29 2.24 -17.43
CA PRO A 4 11.97 2.97 -16.39
C PRO A 4 11.32 2.69 -15.03
N LEU A 5 12.13 2.60 -13.97
CA LEU A 5 11.66 2.39 -12.60
C LEU A 5 11.38 3.72 -11.89
N GLU A 6 11.68 4.83 -12.57
CA GLU A 6 11.42 6.20 -12.16
C GLU A 6 9.95 6.56 -12.44
N GLY A 7 9.25 7.08 -11.42
CA GLY A 7 7.84 7.44 -11.52
C GLY A 7 6.92 6.51 -10.73
N SER A 8 5.62 6.57 -11.01
CA SER A 8 4.66 5.65 -10.40
C SER A 8 4.60 4.35 -11.19
N LEU A 9 4.70 3.21 -10.51
CA LEU A 9 4.53 1.89 -11.13
C LEU A 9 3.16 1.72 -11.81
N PHE A 10 2.17 2.51 -11.42
CA PHE A 10 0.80 2.41 -11.91
C PHE A 10 0.48 3.37 -13.06
N GLU A 11 1.42 4.24 -13.46
CA GLU A 11 1.28 5.09 -14.64
C GLU A 11 1.31 4.25 -15.94
N VAL A 12 2.30 3.36 -16.08
CA VAL A 12 2.46 2.54 -17.29
C VAL A 12 1.26 1.60 -17.54
N PRO A 13 0.74 0.84 -16.55
CA PRO A 13 -0.48 0.05 -16.75
C PRO A 13 -1.69 0.89 -17.18
N ALA A 14 -1.82 2.11 -16.65
CA ALA A 14 -2.92 3.01 -17.00
C ALA A 14 -2.87 3.45 -18.48
N GLU A 15 -1.67 3.68 -19.03
CA GLU A 15 -1.48 3.95 -20.47
C GLU A 15 -1.95 2.79 -21.36
N HIS A 16 -1.94 1.57 -20.83
CA HIS A 16 -2.42 0.36 -21.50
C HIS A 16 -3.87 -0.01 -21.13
N GLY A 17 -4.61 0.90 -20.50
CA GLY A 17 -6.02 0.70 -20.14
C GLY A 17 -6.25 -0.20 -18.92
N VAL A 18 -5.20 -0.53 -18.16
CA VAL A 18 -5.30 -1.23 -16.88
C VAL A 18 -5.46 -0.19 -15.78
N ARG A 19 -6.66 -0.08 -15.22
CA ARG A 19 -6.96 0.81 -14.10
C ARG A 19 -7.01 0.04 -12.79
N VAL A 20 -6.46 0.63 -11.73
CA VAL A 20 -6.54 0.08 -10.37
C VAL A 20 -7.97 0.23 -9.86
N GLY A 21 -8.65 -0.89 -9.60
CA GLY A 21 -10.02 -0.91 -9.09
C GLY A 21 -10.11 -1.08 -7.58
N GLY A 22 -9.15 -1.75 -6.96
CA GLY A 22 -9.14 -1.94 -5.51
C GLY A 22 -8.01 -2.82 -5.01
N SER A 23 -8.08 -3.19 -3.72
CA SER A 23 -7.11 -4.06 -3.06
C SER A 23 -7.83 -5.16 -2.29
N ARG A 24 -7.19 -6.33 -2.14
CA ARG A 24 -7.66 -7.43 -1.28
C ARG A 24 -6.48 -8.09 -0.59
N ASN A 25 -6.75 -8.88 0.45
CA ASN A 25 -5.75 -9.68 1.19
C ASN A 25 -4.48 -8.91 1.60
N SER A 26 -4.61 -7.60 1.80
CA SER A 26 -3.49 -6.71 2.09
C SER A 26 -3.39 -6.49 3.58
N TYR A 27 -2.17 -6.48 4.12
CA TYR A 27 -1.95 -6.40 5.56
C TYR A 27 -0.67 -5.64 5.91
N ILE A 28 -0.63 -5.19 7.16
CA ILE A 28 0.53 -4.52 7.76
C ILE A 28 0.98 -5.32 8.98
N ASP A 29 2.24 -5.72 8.99
CA ASP A 29 2.91 -6.25 10.18
C ASP A 29 3.89 -5.23 10.75
N ALA A 30 4.26 -5.41 12.02
CA ALA A 30 5.23 -4.58 12.71
C ALA A 30 6.47 -5.39 13.17
N PRO A 31 7.39 -5.74 12.25
CA PRO A 31 8.61 -6.45 12.61
C PRO A 31 9.72 -5.53 13.13
N ALA A 32 10.71 -6.13 13.79
CA ALA A 32 11.97 -5.49 14.13
C ALA A 32 12.96 -5.55 12.95
N ALA A 33 13.72 -4.48 12.72
CA ALA A 33 14.68 -4.40 11.62
C ALA A 33 15.83 -5.40 11.76
N THR A 34 16.12 -6.15 10.70
CA THR A 34 17.35 -6.94 10.59
C THR A 34 18.58 -6.04 10.35
N ALA A 35 19.79 -6.60 10.45
CA ALA A 35 21.03 -5.87 10.14
C ALA A 35 21.00 -5.28 8.70
N THR A 36 20.64 -6.08 7.71
CA THR A 36 20.54 -5.63 6.31
C THR A 36 19.50 -4.54 6.12
N GLN A 37 18.34 -4.66 6.77
CA GLN A 37 17.30 -3.63 6.69
C GLN A 37 17.71 -2.34 7.40
N SER A 38 18.43 -2.45 8.52
CA SER A 38 18.98 -1.32 9.28
C SER A 38 19.92 -0.48 8.41
N GLU A 39 20.81 -1.13 7.67
CA GLU A 39 21.73 -0.46 6.74
C GLU A 39 20.97 0.22 5.58
N LEU A 40 20.07 -0.51 4.91
CA LEU A 40 19.36 0.02 3.74
C LEU A 40 18.38 1.15 4.10
N LEU A 41 17.68 1.05 5.22
CA LEU A 41 16.65 2.00 5.63
C LEU A 41 17.19 3.11 6.55
N GLN A 42 18.45 3.00 6.99
CA GLN A 42 19.10 3.92 7.91
C GLN A 42 18.31 4.03 9.22
N VAL A 43 18.05 2.87 9.83
CA VAL A 43 17.40 2.71 11.16
C VAL A 43 18.29 1.84 12.05
N LEU A 44 18.01 1.77 13.35
CA LEU A 44 18.74 0.87 14.24
C LEU A 44 18.35 -0.60 14.01
N VAL A 45 19.30 -1.52 14.18
CA VAL A 45 19.01 -2.96 14.28
C VAL A 45 18.05 -3.19 15.44
N GLY A 46 17.01 -4.00 15.22
CA GLY A 46 15.92 -4.19 16.17
C GLY A 46 14.92 -3.03 16.23
N GLY A 47 15.16 -1.93 15.50
CA GLY A 47 14.26 -0.79 15.43
C GLY A 47 12.92 -1.13 14.76
N PRO A 48 11.84 -0.40 15.07
CA PRO A 48 10.51 -0.72 14.57
C PRO A 48 10.38 -0.43 13.06
N LEU A 49 9.88 -1.43 12.33
CA LEU A 49 9.47 -1.30 10.93
C LEU A 49 7.97 -1.56 10.78
N PHE A 50 7.44 -1.11 9.66
CA PHE A 50 6.21 -1.64 9.10
C PHE A 50 6.55 -2.51 7.89
N PHE A 51 6.01 -3.73 7.86
CA PHE A 51 6.00 -4.57 6.67
C PHE A 51 4.64 -4.51 6.02
N PHE A 52 4.60 -4.07 4.76
CA PHE A 52 3.38 -3.89 3.98
C PHE A 52 3.34 -4.96 2.89
N TYR A 53 2.35 -5.85 2.97
CA TYR A 53 1.99 -6.76 1.89
C TYR A 53 0.71 -6.25 1.23
N ARG A 54 0.69 -6.19 -0.10
CA ARG A 54 -0.51 -5.77 -0.84
C ARG A 54 -0.77 -6.57 -2.09
N GLU A 55 -2.05 -6.85 -2.35
CA GLU A 55 -2.57 -7.28 -3.64
C GLU A 55 -3.47 -6.17 -4.20
N MET A 56 -3.23 -5.77 -5.45
CA MET A 56 -4.01 -4.76 -6.15
C MET A 56 -4.71 -5.42 -7.32
N LEU A 57 -6.00 -5.10 -7.51
CA LEU A 57 -6.83 -5.63 -8.59
C LEU A 57 -7.23 -4.51 -9.56
N ASP A 58 -7.52 -4.88 -10.80
CA ASP A 58 -8.17 -3.97 -11.75
C ASP A 58 -9.68 -3.86 -11.53
N ASP A 59 -10.35 -3.00 -12.29
CA ASP A 59 -11.82 -2.82 -12.26
C ASP A 59 -12.61 -4.11 -12.55
N ALA A 60 -11.99 -5.09 -13.21
CA ALA A 60 -12.59 -6.39 -13.49
C ALA A 60 -12.31 -7.42 -12.37
N GLY A 61 -11.65 -7.01 -11.28
CA GLY A 61 -11.28 -7.87 -10.16
C GLY A 61 -10.12 -8.81 -10.45
N ARG A 62 -9.30 -8.56 -11.49
CA ARG A 62 -8.13 -9.36 -11.82
C ARG A 62 -6.91 -8.82 -11.08
N LEU A 63 -6.10 -9.71 -10.51
CA LEU A 63 -4.86 -9.35 -9.83
C LEU A 63 -3.87 -8.71 -10.83
N ILE A 64 -3.45 -7.48 -10.56
CA ILE A 64 -2.52 -6.74 -11.42
C ILE A 64 -1.17 -6.51 -10.74
N TYR A 65 -1.10 -6.56 -9.42
CA TYR A 65 0.14 -6.30 -8.71
C TYR A 65 0.17 -6.94 -7.31
N VAL A 66 1.33 -7.49 -6.94
CA VAL A 66 1.64 -7.93 -5.57
C VAL A 66 2.87 -7.19 -5.08
N GLY A 67 2.73 -6.46 -3.97
CA GLY A 67 3.79 -5.65 -3.40
C GLY A 67 4.20 -6.08 -2.02
N ARG A 68 5.50 -5.98 -1.74
CA ARG A 68 6.07 -6.17 -0.41
C ARG A 68 7.01 -5.02 -0.10
N ARG A 69 6.82 -4.35 1.03
CA ARG A 69 7.66 -3.19 1.39
C ARG A 69 7.93 -3.14 2.88
N HIS A 70 9.19 -2.90 3.22
CA HIS A 70 9.58 -2.51 4.58
C HIS A 70 9.71 -0.99 4.66
N ILE A 71 9.11 -0.39 5.68
CA ILE A 71 9.04 1.06 5.87
C ILE A 71 9.50 1.39 7.29
N ALA A 72 10.42 2.35 7.42
CA ALA A 72 10.88 2.82 8.72
C ALA A 72 9.72 3.46 9.51
N ALA A 73 9.32 2.84 10.63
CA ALA A 73 8.19 3.30 11.43
C ALA A 73 8.43 4.70 12.03
N ALA A 74 9.69 5.04 12.31
CA ALA A 74 10.09 6.35 12.80
C ALA A 74 9.80 7.52 11.83
N ARG A 75 9.44 7.24 10.57
CA ARG A 75 9.24 8.26 9.53
C ARG A 75 7.81 8.35 9.02
N ARG A 76 6.95 7.39 9.36
CA ARG A 76 5.61 7.25 8.76
C ARG A 76 4.55 6.90 9.79
N ARG A 77 3.33 7.40 9.54
CA ARG A 77 2.10 7.00 10.23
C ARG A 77 1.10 6.52 9.19
N PHE A 78 0.39 5.44 9.51
CA PHE A 78 -0.69 4.92 8.70
C PHE A 78 -2.02 5.27 9.35
N ASN A 79 -2.97 5.71 8.53
CA ASN A 79 -4.35 5.92 8.93
C ASN A 79 -5.24 5.12 7.97
N TYR A 80 -6.32 4.57 8.52
CA TYR A 80 -7.36 3.93 7.74
C TYR A 80 -8.66 4.65 8.05
N ASP A 81 -9.37 5.07 7.00
CA ASP A 81 -10.70 5.64 7.15
C ASP A 81 -11.71 4.52 6.94
N ILE A 82 -12.40 4.14 8.01
CA ILE A 82 -13.51 3.19 7.93
C ILE A 82 -14.76 4.04 7.65
N ALA A 83 -14.93 4.47 6.40
CA ALA A 83 -16.23 4.98 5.97
C ALA A 83 -17.21 3.81 6.02
N SER A 84 -18.06 3.81 7.05
CA SER A 84 -19.13 2.87 7.40
C SER A 84 -19.43 1.73 6.41
N LEU A 85 -19.13 0.51 6.84
CA LEU A 85 -19.65 -0.76 6.31
C LEU A 85 -21.19 -0.76 6.31
N SER A 86 -21.86 -0.27 5.27
CA SER A 86 -23.33 -0.36 5.18
C SER A 86 -23.94 -0.49 3.79
N ALA A 87 -23.19 -0.96 2.79
CA ALA A 87 -23.79 -1.42 1.53
C ALA A 87 -23.68 -2.95 1.44
N VAL A 88 -24.65 -3.65 2.02
CA VAL A 88 -24.86 -5.08 1.71
C VAL A 88 -25.36 -5.15 0.27
N HIS A 89 -24.53 -5.69 -0.63
CA HIS A 89 -24.99 -6.06 -1.97
C HIS A 89 -26.12 -7.10 -1.81
N PRO A 90 -27.22 -7.04 -2.57
CA PRO A 90 -28.37 -7.97 -2.42
C PRO A 90 -28.03 -9.45 -2.68
N ALA A 91 -26.79 -9.75 -3.08
CA ALA A 91 -26.26 -11.10 -3.26
C ALA A 91 -25.39 -11.60 -2.07
N GLY A 92 -25.35 -10.88 -0.94
CA GLY A 92 -24.60 -11.30 0.25
C GLY A 92 -23.07 -11.18 0.12
N GLN A 93 -22.58 -10.42 -0.86
CA GLN A 93 -21.16 -10.11 -0.99
C GLN A 93 -20.85 -8.78 -0.30
N TYR A 94 -19.94 -8.80 0.68
CA TYR A 94 -19.33 -7.59 1.21
C TYR A 94 -18.47 -6.98 0.12
N VAL A 95 -18.90 -5.84 -0.43
CA VAL A 95 -18.01 -4.97 -1.21
C VAL A 95 -17.18 -4.23 -0.17
N HIS A 96 -15.96 -4.71 0.03
CA HIS A 96 -14.94 -3.95 0.73
C HIS A 96 -14.62 -2.73 -0.13
N ASP A 97 -15.24 -1.60 0.20
CA ASP A 97 -14.76 -0.30 -0.27
C ASP A 97 -13.50 0.01 0.55
N ASP A 98 -12.43 -0.73 0.24
CA ASP A 98 -11.15 -0.69 0.94
C ASP A 98 -10.47 0.64 0.62
N THR A 99 -10.94 1.68 1.30
CA THR A 99 -10.35 3.01 1.23
C THR A 99 -8.90 2.87 1.71
N CYS A 100 -7.98 3.02 0.77
CA CYS A 100 -6.59 2.59 0.85
C CYS A 100 -5.89 3.11 2.12
N CYS A 101 -5.02 2.30 2.73
CA CYS A 101 -4.17 2.75 3.84
C CYS A 101 -3.37 3.99 3.44
N VAL A 102 -3.60 5.13 4.11
CA VAL A 102 -2.89 6.36 3.78
C VAL A 102 -1.66 6.52 4.67
N ALA A 103 -0.48 6.51 4.05
CA ALA A 103 0.78 6.75 4.73
C ALA A 103 1.15 8.25 4.70
N ARG A 104 1.27 8.87 5.88
CA ARG A 104 1.75 10.26 6.02
C ARG A 104 3.15 10.30 6.64
N ARG A 105 3.97 11.26 6.19
CA ARG A 105 5.29 11.51 6.79
C ARG A 105 5.10 12.18 8.14
N ILE A 106 5.87 11.75 9.14
CA ILE A 106 5.85 12.43 10.45
C ILE A 106 6.43 13.83 10.30
N GLY A 107 5.69 14.84 10.75
CA GLY A 107 6.12 16.25 10.77
C GLY A 107 6.14 16.95 9.40
N GLY A 108 5.56 16.37 8.35
CA GLY A 108 5.46 17.02 7.05
C GLY A 108 4.04 17.52 6.77
N GLU A 109 3.90 18.81 6.43
CA GLU A 109 2.79 19.29 5.62
C GLU A 109 3.08 18.89 4.16
N GLY A 110 2.33 17.91 3.66
CA GLY A 110 2.52 17.38 2.32
C GLY A 110 1.42 16.36 2.00
N PRO A 111 1.16 16.10 0.71
CA PRO A 111 0.09 15.19 0.33
C PRO A 111 0.32 13.81 0.94
N ALA A 112 -0.78 13.22 1.40
CA ALA A 112 -0.86 11.79 1.65
C ALA A 112 -0.17 11.03 0.51
N LEU A 113 0.77 10.15 0.83
CA LEU A 113 1.27 9.21 -0.16
C LEU A 113 0.14 8.21 -0.35
N TRP A 114 -0.66 8.44 -1.38
CA TRP A 114 -1.52 7.42 -1.94
C TRP A 114 -0.58 6.30 -2.38
N LEU A 115 -0.68 5.16 -1.71
CA LEU A 115 -0.02 3.94 -2.16
C LEU A 115 -0.84 3.30 -3.31
N GLY A 116 -1.39 4.15 -4.17
CA GLY A 116 -2.10 3.79 -5.40
C GLY A 116 -1.14 3.58 -6.55
#